data_AF-A0A963N2I6-F1
#
_entry.id   AF-A0A963N2I6-F1
#
_cell.length_a   1.000
_cell.length_b   1.000
_cell.length_c   1.000
_cell.angle_alpha   90.00
_cell.angle_beta   90.00
_cell.angle_gamma   90.00
#
_symmetry.space_group_name_H-M   'P 1'
#
loop_
_entity.id
_entity.type
_entity.pdbx_description
1 polymer ?
#
loop_
_entity_poly.entity_id
_entity_poly.type
_entity_poly.pdbx_seq_one_letter_code
_entity_poly.pdbx_strand_id
1 'polypeptide(L)' 'DKGGIVHATIGRASFPVEALRTNAAALIEALNKAKPATSKGLYLRRVAVSSTMGAGMRVEPSSVVGA' A
#
# COMPACT_ATOMS: atom_id res chain seq x y z
N ASP A 1 -5.71 10.37 6.47
CA ASP A 1 -5.52 11.82 6.35
C ASP A 1 -6.83 12.48 5.95
N LYS A 2 -7.05 13.77 6.29
CA LYS A 2 -8.23 14.55 5.87
C LYS A 2 -8.38 14.59 4.34
N GLY A 3 -7.28 14.41 3.60
CA GLY A 3 -7.25 14.28 2.15
C GLY A 3 -7.61 12.90 1.58
N GLY A 4 -8.07 11.95 2.39
CA GLY A 4 -8.38 10.58 1.92
C GLY A 4 -7.14 9.73 1.60
N ILE A 5 -5.97 10.17 2.05
CA ILE A 5 -4.70 9.44 1.93
C ILE A 5 -4.52 8.54 3.15
N VAL A 6 -4.18 7.27 2.93
CA VAL A 6 -3.77 6.34 3.98
C VAL A 6 -2.25 6.24 3.95
N HIS A 7 -1.61 6.60 5.06
CA HIS A 7 -0.18 6.38 5.29
C HIS A 7 -0.02 5.26 6.31
N ALA A 8 0.79 4.26 6.00
CA ALA A 8 1.07 3.16 6.89
C ALA A 8 2.52 2.72 6.74
N THR A 9 3.14 2.38 7.86
CA THR A 9 4.50 1.85 7.90
C THR A 9 4.48 0.35 7.68
N ILE A 10 5.15 -0.10 6.62
CA ILE A 10 5.15 -1.52 6.20
C ILE A 10 6.30 -2.30 6.85
N GLY A 11 7.31 -1.59 7.39
CA GLY A 11 8.46 -2.17 8.07
C GLY A 11 9.64 -1.20 8.17
N ARG A 12 10.83 -1.75 8.46
CA ARG A 12 12.12 -1.03 8.42
C ARG A 12 12.98 -1.54 7.27
N ALA A 13 13.94 -0.73 6.84
CA ALA A 13 14.89 -1.10 5.79
C ALA A 13 15.75 -2.33 6.13
N SER A 14 15.86 -2.69 7.41
CA SER A 14 16.58 -3.87 7.89
C SER A 14 15.79 -5.17 7.77
N PHE A 15 14.54 -5.14 7.31
CA PHE A 15 13.71 -6.33 7.17
C PHE A 15 14.03 -7.07 5.86
N PRO A 16 13.87 -8.40 5.83
CA PRO A 16 14.02 -9.15 4.60
C PRO A 16 12.93 -8.73 3.60
N VAL A 17 13.29 -8.78 2.30
CA VAL A 17 12.43 -8.33 1.20
C VAL A 17 11.10 -9.08 1.19
N GLU A 18 11.12 -10.39 1.46
CA GLU A 18 9.90 -11.21 1.51
C GLU A 18 8.92 -10.74 2.58
N ALA A 19 9.41 -10.43 3.79
CA ALA A 19 8.55 -9.94 4.87
C ALA A 19 7.94 -8.56 4.53
N LEU A 20 8.72 -7.68 3.90
CA LEU A 20 8.22 -6.38 3.44
C LEU A 20 7.13 -6.54 2.38
N ARG A 21 7.29 -7.51 1.47
CA ARG A 21 6.31 -7.83 0.44
C ARG A 21 5.02 -8.38 1.03
N THR A 22 5.10 -9.35 1.95
CA THR A 22 3.94 -9.93 2.64
C THR A 22 3.17 -8.85 3.41
N ASN A 23 3.87 -7.97 4.11
CA ASN A 23 3.24 -6.86 4.84
C ASN A 23 2.54 -5.88 3.90
N ALA A 24 3.15 -5.57 2.74
CA ALA A 24 2.55 -4.70 1.74
C ALA A 24 1.26 -5.31 1.15
N ALA A 25 1.30 -6.60 0.80
CA ALA A 25 0.14 -7.33 0.29
C ALA A 25 -1.00 -7.39 1.31
N ALA A 26 -0.69 -7.71 2.57
CA ALA A 26 -1.67 -7.74 3.66
C ALA A 26 -2.35 -6.37 3.87
N LEU A 27 -1.60 -5.28 3.77
CA LEU A 27 -2.15 -3.93 3.89
C LEU A 27 -3.11 -3.60 2.74
N ILE A 28 -2.73 -3.94 1.50
CA ILE A 28 -3.58 -3.71 0.32
C ILE A 28 -4.88 -4.53 0.41
N GLU A 29 -4.77 -5.79 0.85
CA GLU A 29 -5.94 -6.65 1.04
C GLU A 29 -6.88 -6.11 2.13
N ALA A 30 -6.33 -5.67 3.26
CA ALA A 30 -7.11 -5.06 4.34
C ALA A 30 -7.82 -3.78 3.86
N LEU A 31 -7.16 -2.95 3.05
CA LEU A 31 -7.76 -1.77 2.45
C LEU A 31 -8.88 -2.13 1.46
N ASN A 32 -8.68 -3.12 0.60
CA ASN A 32 -9.73 -3.58 -0.31
C ASN A 32 -10.95 -4.11 0.44
N LYS A 33 -10.75 -4.83 1.55
CA LYS A 33 -11.83 -5.27 2.45
C LYS A 33 -12.53 -4.10 3.15
N ALA A 34 -11.79 -3.05 3.49
CA ALA A 34 -12.32 -1.83 4.10
C ALA A 34 -13.05 -0.91 3.10
N LYS A 35 -13.15 -1.27 1.82
CA LYS A 35 -13.89 -0.50 0.82
C LYS A 35 -15.37 -0.35 1.26
N PRO A 36 -15.85 0.88 1.51
CA PRO A 36 -17.25 1.10 1.82
C PRO A 36 -18.12 0.79 0.60
N ALA A 37 -19.29 0.16 0.82
CA ALA A 37 -20.24 -0.14 -0.25
C ALA A 37 -20.73 1.12 -1.02
N THR A 38 -20.62 2.29 -0.40
CA THR A 38 -20.95 3.60 -1.01
C THR A 38 -19.87 4.15 -1.93
N SER A 39 -18.66 3.58 -1.93
CA SER A 39 -17.55 4.04 -2.76
C SER A 39 -17.67 3.52 -4.20
N LYS A 40 -18.08 4.41 -5.11
CA LYS A 40 -18.16 4.12 -6.56
C LYS A 40 -16.80 4.31 -7.22
N GLY A 41 -16.38 3.34 -8.05
CA GLY A 41 -15.14 3.39 -8.84
C GLY A 41 -13.92 2.71 -8.19
N LEU A 42 -12.73 3.11 -8.65
CA LEU A 42 -11.42 2.62 -8.18
C LEU A 42 -11.13 3.15 -6.77
N TYR A 43 -11.14 2.25 -5.78
CA TYR A 43 -10.92 2.58 -4.37
C TYR A 43 -9.46 2.97 -4.09
N LEU A 44 -8.50 2.20 -4.62
CA LEU A 44 -7.07 2.52 -4.58
C LEU A 44 -6.67 3.21 -5.88
N ARG A 45 -6.41 4.51 -5.82
CA ARG A 45 -6.06 5.31 -7.02
C ARG A 45 -4.57 5.29 -7.34
N ARG A 46 -3.71 5.34 -6.33
CA ARG A 46 -2.25 5.36 -6.45
C ARG A 46 -1.63 4.72 -5.21
N VAL A 47 -0.57 3.95 -5.42
CA VAL A 47 0.26 3.41 -4.34
C VAL A 47 1.69 3.90 -4.57
N ALA A 48 2.32 4.39 -3.51
CA ALA A 48 3.72 4.82 -3.53
C ALA A 48 4.42 4.30 -2.28
N VAL A 49 5.63 3.80 -2.47
CA VAL A 49 6.50 3.32 -1.38
C VAL A 49 7.65 4.31 -1.27
N SER A 50 7.86 4.82 -0.06
CA SER A 50 8.95 5.73 0.25
C SER A 50 9.57 5.33 1.58
N SER A 51 10.89 5.51 1.70
CA SER A 51 11.54 5.55 3.00
C SER A 51 11.40 6.95 3.62
N THR A 52 11.66 7.08 4.92
CA THR A 52 11.46 8.32 5.69
C THR A 52 12.17 9.53 5.09
N MET A 53 13.33 9.32 4.46
CA MET A 53 14.17 10.38 3.87
C MET A 53 14.55 10.08 2.41
N GLY A 54 13.99 9.04 1.79
CA GLY A 54 14.35 8.62 0.44
C GLY A 54 13.34 9.05 -0.62
N ALA A 55 13.68 8.78 -1.88
CA ALA A 55 12.77 9.01 -2.99
C ALA A 55 11.58 8.05 -2.93
N GLY A 56 10.39 8.58 -3.23
CA GLY A 56 9.17 7.79 -3.35
C GLY A 56 9.06 7.14 -4.72
N MET A 57 8.97 5.81 -4.75
CA MET A 57 8.73 5.03 -5.97
C MET A 57 7.25 4.70 -6.09
N ARG A 58 6.68 4.97 -7.25
CA ARG A 58 5.29 4.58 -7.55
C ARG A 58 5.26 3.09 -7.84
N VAL A 59 4.28 2.41 -7.27
CA VAL A 59 4.07 0.98 -7.45
C VAL A 59 2.65 0.79 -7.97
N GLU A 60 2.50 -0.05 -8.98
CA GLU A 60 1.18 -0.41 -9.47
C GLU A 60 0.51 -1.35 -8.45
N PRO A 61 -0.72 -1.06 -7.99
CA PRO A 61 -1.39 -1.91 -7.02
C PRO A 61 -1.64 -3.34 -7.53
N SER A 62 -1.68 -3.54 -8.85
CA SER A 62 -1.79 -4.86 -9.49
C SER A 62 -0.51 -5.70 -9.37
N SER A 63 0.66 -5.08 -9.29
CA SER A 63 1.93 -5.82 -9.24
C SER A 63 2.23 -6.43 -7.86
N VAL A 64 1.51 -6.00 -6.81
CA VAL A 64 1.72 -6.52 -5.44
C VAL A 64 0.85 -7.75 -5.15
N VAL A 65 -0.27 -7.91 -5.87
CA VAL A 65 -1.20 -9.05 -5.73
C VAL A 65 -0.79 -10.24 -6.62
N GLY A 66 0.03 -10.01 -7.64
CA GLY A 66 0.43 -11.01 -8.64
C GLY A 66 1.91 -11.38 -8.61
N ALA A 67 2.35 -12.06 -7.55
CA ALA A 67 3.35 -13.14 -7.59
C ALA A 67 3.55 -13.74 -6.20
#